data_AF-A0A2V6SJZ9-F1
#
_entry.id   AF-A0A2V6SJZ9-F1
#
_cell.length_a   1.000
_cell.length_b   1.000
_cell.length_c   1.000
_cell.angle_alpha   90.00
_cell.angle_beta   90.00
_cell.angle_gamma   90.00
#
_symmetry.space_group_name_H-M   'P 1'
#
loop_
_entity.id
_entity.type
_entity.pdbx_description
1 polymer ?
#
loop_
_entity_poly.entity_id
_entity_poly.type
_entity_poly.pdbx_seq_one_letter_code
_entity_poly.pdbx_strand_id
1 'polypeptide(L)' 'MATYIVQRLLATIPVVLLTSIIVFLLMRLLPGDPVLMIVYQASADVSSEAVQQMRRQYGLDQPIHLQYLA' A
#
# COMPACT_ATOMS: atom_id res chain seq x y z
N MET A 1 22.31 -25.61 24.81
CA MET A 1 22.63 -24.79 23.62
C MET A 1 21.37 -24.49 22.80
N ALA A 2 20.66 -25.50 22.26
CA ALA A 2 19.46 -25.30 21.43
C ALA A 2 18.33 -24.50 22.13
N THR A 3 18.01 -24.81 23.39
CA THR A 3 16.99 -24.10 24.18
C THR A 3 17.32 -22.62 24.39
N TYR A 4 18.61 -22.30 24.59
CA TYR A 4 19.09 -20.93 24.74
C TYR A 4 18.96 -20.14 23.41
N ILE A 5 19.25 -20.79 22.28
CA ILE A 5 19.06 -20.20 20.95
C ILE A 5 17.58 -19.90 20.69
N VAL A 6 16.68 -20.84 21.01
CA VAL A 6 15.23 -20.66 20.84
C VAL A 6 14.69 -19.54 21.74
N GLN A 7 15.10 -19.48 23.01
CA GLN A 7 14.73 -18.38 23.90
C GLN A 7 15.23 -17.02 23.38
N ARG A 8 16.44 -16.97 22.82
CA ARG A 8 17.00 -15.74 22.26
C ARG A 8 16.25 -15.29 21.01
N LEU A 9 15.87 -16.23 20.13
CA LEU A 9 15.04 -15.93 18.96
C LEU A 9 13.64 -15.45 19.37
N LEU A 10 12.99 -16.12 20.32
CA LEU A 10 11.70 -15.69 20.87
C LEU A 10 11.78 -14.29 21.50
N ALA A 11 12.89 -13.97 22.16
CA ALA A 11 13.13 -12.63 22.71
C ALA A 11 13.40 -11.56 21.63
N THR A 12 13.80 -11.96 20.41
CA THR A 12 14.02 -11.04 19.29
C THR A 12 12.70 -10.66 18.60
N ILE A 13 11.72 -11.56 18.58
CA ILE A 13 10.38 -11.34 18.01
C ILE A 13 9.73 -10.05 18.52
N PRO A 14 9.60 -9.79 19.83
CA PRO A 14 8.94 -8.58 20.33
C PRO A 14 9.68 -7.31 19.91
N VAL A 15 11.01 -7.32 19.82
CA VAL A 15 11.80 -6.16 19.38
C VAL A 15 11.52 -5.83 17.92
N VAL A 16 11.48 -6.85 17.05
CA VAL A 16 11.15 -6.68 15.62
C VAL A 16 9.71 -6.20 15.46
N LEU A 17 8.77 -6.78 16.20
CA LEU A 17 7.37 -6.36 16.20
C LEU A 17 7.22 -4.89 16.60
N LEU A 18 7.80 -4.49 17.74
CA LEU A 18 7.75 -3.12 18.25
C LEU A 18 8.33 -2.14 17.22
N THR A 19 9.50 -2.47 16.66
CA THR A 19 10.16 -1.64 15.66
C THR A 19 9.30 -1.51 14.40
N SER A 20 8.68 -2.60 13.92
CA SER A 20 7.80 -2.56 12.76
C SER A 20 6.55 -1.70 13.00
N ILE A 21 5.96 -1.78 14.20
CA ILE A 21 4.80 -0.97 14.59
C ILE A 21 5.18 0.50 14.63
N ILE A 22 6.35 0.82 15.21
CA ILE A 22 6.87 2.18 15.24
C ILE A 22 7.10 2.71 13.82
N VAL A 23 7.77 1.95 12.96
CA VAL A 23 8.02 2.35 11.57
C VAL A 23 6.70 2.53 10.80
N PHE A 24 5.74 1.63 10.97
CA PHE A 24 4.42 1.73 10.35
C PHE A 24 3.64 2.95 10.84
N LEU A 25 3.66 3.22 12.16
CA LEU A 25 3.06 4.41 12.74
C LEU A 25 3.74 5.68 12.24
N LEU A 26 5.07 5.70 12.15
CA LEU A 26 5.81 6.81 11.58
C LEU A 26 5.39 7.04 10.12
N MET A 27 5.38 6.01 9.28
CA MET A 27 4.92 6.11 7.89
C MET A 27 3.47 6.63 7.79
N ARG A 28 2.60 6.28 8.74
CA ARG A 28 1.20 6.71 8.75
C ARG A 28 0.99 8.10 9.38
N LEU A 29 1.91 8.55 10.23
CA LEU A 29 1.93 9.87 10.84
C LEU A 29 2.60 10.91 9.95
N LEU A 30 3.50 10.51 9.04
CA LEU A 30 3.94 11.37 7.96
C LEU A 30 2.69 11.71 7.11
N PRO A 31 2.26 12.99 7.05
CA PRO A 31 1.15 13.42 6.22
C PRO A 31 1.68 13.51 4.79
N GLY A 32 1.93 12.36 4.20
CA GLY A 32 2.56 12.24 2.89
C GLY A 32 1.93 11.04 2.24
N ASP A 33 0.66 11.21 1.86
CA ASP A 33 -0.13 10.22 1.15
C ASP A 33 0.68 9.75 -0.07
N PRO A 34 1.28 8.54 -0.03
CA PRO A 34 2.10 8.05 -1.14
C PRO A 34 1.24 7.89 -2.40
N VAL A 35 -0.09 7.81 -2.25
CA VAL A 35 -1.05 7.85 -3.35
C VAL A 35 -1.02 9.23 -4.03
N LEU A 36 -0.94 10.33 -3.29
CA LEU A 36 -0.83 11.67 -3.89
C LEU A 36 0.51 11.87 -4.60
N MET A 37 1.63 11.34 -4.09
CA MET A 37 2.92 11.43 -4.80
C MET A 37 2.93 10.61 -6.10
N ILE A 38 2.35 9.41 -6.10
CA ILE A 38 2.24 8.59 -7.30
C ILE A 38 1.25 9.24 -8.29
N VAL A 39 0.13 9.80 -7.83
CA VAL A 39 -0.86 10.48 -8.69
C VAL A 39 -0.28 11.75 -9.33
N TYR A 40 0.49 12.57 -8.59
CA TYR A 40 1.16 13.75 -9.14
C TYR A 40 2.34 13.41 -10.08
N GLN A 41 3.07 12.31 -9.85
CA GLN A 41 4.12 11.85 -10.77
C GLN A 41 3.58 11.12 -12.01
N ALA A 42 2.43 10.45 -11.91
CA ALA A 42 1.92 9.63 -13.00
C ALA A 42 1.06 10.42 -14.01
N SER A 43 0.45 11.54 -13.65
CA SER A 43 -0.54 12.19 -14.53
C SER A 43 -0.80 13.66 -14.19
N ALA A 44 0.17 14.53 -14.46
CA ALA A 44 -0.04 15.98 -14.38
C ALA A 44 -0.84 16.57 -15.57
N ASP A 45 -1.17 15.76 -16.60
CA ASP A 45 -1.77 16.30 -17.84
C ASP A 45 -2.74 15.34 -18.55
N VAL A 46 -3.39 14.43 -17.83
CA VAL A 46 -4.43 13.60 -18.44
C VAL A 46 -5.76 14.35 -18.31
N SER A 47 -6.24 14.92 -19.42
CA SER A 47 -7.54 15.58 -19.46
C SER A 47 -8.60 14.67 -18.82
N SER A 48 -9.53 15.25 -18.07
CA SER A 48 -10.62 14.50 -17.42
C SER A 48 -11.39 13.63 -18.42
N GLU A 49 -11.42 14.01 -19.70
CA GLU A 49 -11.99 13.25 -20.81
C GLU A 49 -11.17 12.00 -21.16
N ALA A 50 -9.83 12.10 -21.18
CA ALA A 50 -8.95 10.96 -21.43
C ALA A 50 -9.03 9.92 -20.30
N VAL A 51 -9.17 10.36 -19.05
CA VAL A 51 -9.41 9.45 -17.90
C VAL A 51 -10.75 8.72 -18.06
N GLN A 52 -11.81 9.41 -18.48
CA GLN A 52 -13.12 8.79 -18.70
C GLN A 52 -13.13 7.82 -19.88
N GLN A 53 -12.40 8.13 -20.97
CA GLN A 53 -12.24 7.20 -22.09
C GLN A 53 -11.51 5.93 -21.66
N MET A 54 -10.41 6.07 -20.90
CA MET A 54 -9.69 4.91 -20.37
C MET A 54 -10.55 4.10 -19.40
N ARG A 55 -11.33 4.73 -18.52
CA ARG A 55 -12.24 4.01 -17.62
C ARG A 55 -13.28 3.19 -18.37
N ARG A 56 -13.82 3.72 -19.47
CA ARG A 56 -14.74 2.97 -20.33
C ARG A 56 -14.03 1.84 -21.08
N GLN A 57 -12.83 2.09 -21.60
CA GLN A 57 -12.05 1.11 -22.36
C GLN A 57 -11.61 -0.08 -21.50
N TYR A 58 -11.21 0.17 -20.25
CA TYR A 58 -10.77 -0.86 -19.31
C TYR A 58 -11.91 -1.42 -18.44
N GLY A 59 -13.17 -1.05 -18.71
CA GLY A 59 -14.33 -1.53 -17.95
C GLY A 59 -14.34 -1.07 -16.48
N LEU A 60 -13.53 -0.08 -16.13
CA LEU A 60 -13.38 0.44 -14.77
C LEU A 60 -14.56 1.30 -14.32
N ASP A 61 -15.45 1.66 -15.26
CA ASP A 61 -16.76 2.30 -14.99
C ASP A 61 -17.83 1.27 -14.54
N GLN A 62 -17.53 -0.03 -14.60
CA GLN A 62 -18.46 -1.05 -14.17
C GLN A 62 -18.34 -1.29 -12.66
N PRO A 63 -19.44 -1.64 -11.98
CA PRO A 63 -19.40 -1.96 -10.56
C PRO A 63 -18.43 -3.12 -10.28
N ILE A 64 -17.74 -3.07 -9.13
CA ILE A 64 -16.63 -3.95 -8.74
C ILE A 64 -16.89 -5.44 -8.98
N HIS A 65 -18.13 -5.89 -8.81
CA HIS A 65 -18.49 -7.30 -9.01
C HIS A 65 -18.37 -7.75 -10.49
N LEU A 66 -18.55 -6.85 -11.46
CA LEU A 66 -18.34 -7.13 -12.89
C LEU A 66 -16.86 -7.11 -13.27
N GLN A 67 -16.07 -6.19 -12.70
CA GLN A 67 -14.61 -6.15 -12.92
C GLN A 67 -13.88 -7.40 -12.41
N TYR A 68 -14.42 -8.05 -11.38
CA TYR A 68 -13.81 -9.26 -10.81
C TYR A 68 -14.07 -10.54 -11.62
N LEU A 69 -15.07 -10.54 -12.51
CA LEU A 69 -15.51 -11.72 -13.26
C LEU A 69 -15.02 -11.74 -14.73
N ALA A 70 -14.36 -10.69 -15.20
CA ALA A 70 -13.80 -10.56 -16.55
C ALA A 70 -12.32 -10.96 -16.59
#